data_AF-A0A5K0X1Z1-F1
#
_entry.id   AF-A0A5K0X1Z1-F1
#
_cell.length_a   1.000
_cell.length_b   1.000
_cell.length_c   1.000
_cell.angle_alpha   90.00
_cell.angle_beta   90.00
_cell.angle_gamma   90.00
#
_symmetry.space_group_name_H-M   'P 1'
#
loop_
_entity.id
_entity.type
_entity.pdbx_description
1 polymer ?
#
loop_
_entity_poly.entity_id
_entity_poly.type
_entity_poly.pdbx_seq_one_letter_code
_entity_poly.pdbx_strand_id
1 'polypeptide(L)' 'KAVLLWMPDPAGRDATIIRQALTGDTIDIDVATEIICSRTPSQIHFLKYAYHGKFGTYLEHEIGCLASGDHKK' A
#
# COMPACT_ATOMS: atom_id res chain seq x y z
N LYS A 1 6.19 30.34 -2.19
CA LYS A 1 5.48 29.07 -1.88
C LYS A 1 6.47 27.92 -2.11
N ALA A 2 7.23 27.52 -1.10
CA ALA A 2 8.39 26.63 -1.27
C ALA A 2 8.50 25.62 -0.11
N VAL A 3 7.40 24.94 0.22
CA VAL A 3 7.37 23.90 1.26
C VAL A 3 6.67 22.60 0.83
N LEU A 4 6.12 22.56 -0.39
CA LEU A 4 5.50 21.34 -0.93
C LEU A 4 6.50 20.40 -1.62
N LEU A 5 7.74 20.85 -1.85
CA LEU A 5 8.74 20.13 -2.67
C LEU A 5 9.59 19.13 -1.88
N TRP A 6 9.45 19.07 -0.54
CA TRP A 6 10.33 18.27 0.31
C TRP A 6 9.66 17.24 1.22
N MET A 7 8.34 17.08 1.14
CA MET A 7 7.73 15.91 1.76
C MET A 7 7.83 14.76 0.75
N PRO A 8 8.62 13.70 1.01
CA PRO A 8 8.47 12.48 0.23
C PRO A 8 7.01 12.09 0.33
N ASP A 9 6.35 11.97 -0.83
CA ASP A 9 4.91 11.72 -0.92
C ASP A 9 4.58 10.58 0.05
N PRO A 10 3.86 10.85 1.16
CA PRO A 10 3.67 9.84 2.21
C PRO A 10 3.00 8.59 1.62
N ALA A 11 2.14 8.80 0.63
CA ALA A 11 1.54 7.76 -0.21
C ALA A 11 2.58 6.90 -0.95
N GLY A 12 3.67 7.47 -1.46
CA GLY A 12 4.72 6.71 -2.16
C GLY A 12 5.57 5.84 -1.22
N ARG A 13 5.78 6.29 0.03
CA ARG A 13 6.44 5.50 1.07
C ARG A 13 5.53 4.37 1.53
N ASP A 14 4.30 4.70 1.91
CA ASP A 14 3.27 3.76 2.32
C ASP A 14 3.04 2.69 1.22
N ALA A 15 3.02 3.09 -0.05
CA ALA A 15 2.91 2.17 -1.19
C ALA A 15 4.04 1.15 -1.24
N THR A 16 5.27 1.59 -0.95
CA THR A 16 6.45 0.71 -0.98
C THR A 16 6.44 -0.26 0.20
N ILE A 17 6.03 0.21 1.38
CA ILE A 17 5.91 -0.63 2.58
C ILE A 17 4.84 -1.68 2.37
N ILE A 18 3.68 -1.31 1.85
CA ILE A 18 2.61 -2.29 1.56
C ILE A 18 3.08 -3.29 0.51
N ARG A 19 3.74 -2.85 -0.58
CA ARG A 19 4.30 -3.79 -1.56
C ARG A 19 5.27 -4.78 -0.93
N GLN A 20 6.13 -4.32 -0.03
CA GLN A 20 7.05 -5.21 0.69
C GLN A 20 6.32 -6.18 1.62
N ALA A 21 5.28 -5.72 2.32
CA ALA A 21 4.46 -6.57 3.18
C ALA A 21 3.66 -7.64 2.40
N LEU A 22 3.28 -7.35 1.14
CA LEU A 22 2.49 -8.25 0.28
C LEU A 22 3.37 -9.15 -0.61
N THR A 23 4.58 -8.72 -0.98
CA THR A 23 5.51 -9.44 -1.88
C THR A 23 6.72 -10.03 -1.15
N GLY A 24 6.85 -9.82 0.16
CA GLY A 24 7.92 -10.37 0.98
C GLY A 24 7.89 -11.89 1.07
N ASP A 25 9.00 -12.48 1.54
CA ASP A 25 9.12 -13.92 1.83
C ASP A 25 8.07 -14.37 2.86
N THR A 26 7.82 -13.49 3.84
CA THR A 26 6.69 -13.56 4.76
C THR A 26 5.70 -12.46 4.40
N ILE A 27 4.44 -12.84 4.30
CA ILE A 27 3.35 -11.89 4.07
C ILE A 27 2.94 -11.30 5.42
N ASP A 28 3.04 -9.97 5.54
CA ASP A 28 2.66 -9.21 6.72
C ASP A 28 1.36 -8.43 6.49
N ILE A 29 0.22 -9.14 6.47
CA ILE A 29 -1.11 -8.53 6.28
C ILE A 29 -1.42 -7.51 7.38
N ASP A 30 -0.90 -7.72 8.59
CA ASP A 30 -1.09 -6.85 9.75
C ASP A 30 -0.52 -5.45 9.48
N VAL A 31 0.68 -5.37 8.89
CA VAL A 31 1.33 -4.11 8.51
C VAL A 31 0.50 -3.40 7.43
N ALA A 32 0.06 -4.11 6.40
CA ALA A 32 -0.78 -3.50 5.36
C ALA A 32 -2.10 -2.95 5.95
N THR A 33 -2.72 -3.70 6.86
CA THR A 33 -3.94 -3.31 7.57
C THR A 33 -3.71 -2.10 8.47
N GLU A 34 -2.62 -2.05 9.22
CA GLU A 34 -2.31 -0.92 10.10
C GLU A 34 -2.12 0.38 9.30
N ILE A 35 -1.42 0.30 8.16
CA ILE A 35 -1.24 1.44 7.26
C ILE A 35 -2.57 1.93 6.70
N ILE A 36 -3.45 1.01 6.30
CA ILE A 36 -4.79 1.34 5.79
C ILE A 36 -5.67 1.91 6.91
N CYS A 37 -5.74 1.26 8.07
CA CYS A 37 -6.59 1.67 9.19
C CYS A 37 -6.14 2.99 9.84
N SER A 38 -4.85 3.31 9.83
CA SER A 38 -4.33 4.55 10.42
C SER A 38 -4.40 5.75 9.48
N ARG A 39 -4.82 5.57 8.22
CA ARG A 39 -4.83 6.62 7.19
C ARG A 39 -6.25 7.08 6.92
N THR A 40 -6.39 8.36 6.58
CA THR A 40 -7.70 8.90 6.17
C THR A 40 -8.09 8.43 4.77
N PRO A 41 -9.39 8.35 4.43
CA PRO A 41 -9.85 7.89 3.12
C PRO A 41 -9.22 8.66 1.95
N SER A 42 -9.00 9.96 2.11
CA SER A 42 -8.34 10.82 1.13
C SER A 42 -6.87 10.44 0.91
N GLN A 43 -6.15 10.07 1.97
CA GLN A 43 -4.77 9.58 1.88
C GLN A 43 -4.71 8.21 1.20
N ILE A 44 -5.67 7.32 1.50
CA ILE A 44 -5.76 6.01 0.83
C ILE A 44 -6.01 6.18 -0.67
N HIS A 45 -6.82 7.15 -1.07
CA HIS A 45 -7.05 7.41 -2.48
C HIS A 45 -5.74 7.80 -3.20
N PHE A 46 -4.95 8.69 -2.61
CA PHE A 46 -3.63 9.05 -3.12
C PHE A 46 -2.64 7.88 -3.11
N LEU A 47 -2.66 7.07 -2.04
CA LEU A 47 -1.89 5.84 -1.93
C LEU A 47 -2.18 4.87 -3.06
N LYS A 48 -3.46 4.61 -3.36
CA LYS A 48 -3.87 3.73 -4.47
C LYS A 48 -3.33 4.24 -5.80
N TYR A 49 -3.43 5.55 -6.04
CA TYR A 49 -2.91 6.16 -7.26
C TYR A 49 -1.39 6.06 -7.36
N ALA A 50 -0.67 6.40 -6.28
CA ALA A 50 0.77 6.32 -6.21
C ALA A 50 1.27 4.87 -6.34
N TYR A 51 0.58 3.91 -5.71
CA TYR A 51 0.89 2.49 -5.77
C TYR A 51 0.73 1.95 -7.20
N HIS A 52 -0.40 2.25 -7.85
CA HIS A 52 -0.63 1.86 -9.24
C HIS A 52 0.38 2.52 -10.19
N GLY A 53 0.68 3.81 -10.03
CA GLY A 53 1.68 4.51 -10.82
C GLY A 53 3.10 3.96 -10.64
N LYS A 54 3.43 3.45 -9.45
CA LYS A 54 4.77 2.95 -9.11
C LYS A 54 4.99 1.48 -9.46
N PHE A 55 3.97 0.63 -9.28
CA PHE A 55 4.08 -0.82 -9.41
C PHE A 55 3.27 -1.39 -10.58
N GLY A 56 2.39 -0.60 -11.21
CA GLY A 56 1.55 -1.06 -12.31
C GLY A 56 0.49 -2.08 -11.91
N THR A 57 0.22 -2.23 -10.62
CA THR A 57 -0.80 -3.15 -10.08
C THR A 57 -1.68 -2.43 -9.08
N TYR A 58 -2.92 -2.90 -8.93
CA TYR A 58 -3.88 -2.32 -8.01
C TYR A 58 -3.63 -2.86 -6.61
N LEU A 59 -3.53 -1.96 -5.63
CA LEU A 59 -3.42 -2.33 -4.21
C LEU A 59 -4.52 -3.32 -3.80
N GLU A 60 -5.76 -3.09 -4.25
CA GLU A 60 -6.91 -3.95 -3.96
C GLU A 60 -6.79 -5.34 -4.58
N HIS A 61 -6.14 -5.44 -5.74
CA HIS A 61 -5.91 -6.72 -6.40
C HIS A 61 -4.92 -7.57 -5.59
N GLU A 62 -3.82 -6.96 -5.14
CA GLU A 62 -2.82 -7.63 -4.31
C GLU A 62 -3.44 -8.09 -2.98
N ILE A 63 -4.18 -7.21 -2.29
CA ILE A 63 -4.88 -7.55 -1.04
C ILE A 63 -5.90 -8.68 -1.28
N GLY A 64 -6.66 -8.64 -2.38
CA GLY A 64 -7.63 -9.67 -2.74
C GLY A 64 -7.00 -11.02 -3.06
N CYS A 65 -5.89 -11.03 -3.81
CA CYS A 65 -5.12 -12.25 -4.09
C CYS A 65 -4.57 -12.87 -2.80
N LEU A 66 -4.13 -12.04 -1.87
CA LEU A 66 -3.64 -12.46 -0.57
C LEU A 66 -4.73 -13.02 0.35
N ALA A 67 -5.84 -12.30 0.50
CA ALA A 67 -6.98 -12.78 1.26
C ALA A 67 -7.59 -14.07 0.66
N SER A 68 -7.53 -14.23 -0.66
CA SER A 68 -8.00 -15.45 -1.35
C SER A 68 -6.98 -16.59 -1.31
N GLY A 69 -5.70 -16.31 -1.09
CA GLY A 69 -4.60 -17.28 -1.06
C GLY A 69 -4.51 -18.07 0.24
N ASP A 70 -5.04 -17.53 1.35
CA ASP A 70 -5.03 -18.20 2.66
C ASP A 70 -5.95 -19.44 2.73
N HIS A 71 -6.81 -19.64 1.72
CA HIS A 71 -7.67 -20.82 1.61
C HIS A 71 -6.99 -22.07 1.02
N LYS A 72 -5.66 -22.08 0.86
CA LYS A 72 -4.94 -23.25 0.36
C LYS A 72 -3.81 -23.68 1.30
N LYS A 73 -4.17 -24.02 2.53
CA LYS A 73 -3.44 -25.02 3.33
C LYS A 73 -4.38 -26.10 3.81
#